data_AF-W0IUH3-F1
#
_entry.id   AF-W0IUH3-F1
#
_cell.length_a   1.000
_cell.length_b   1.000
_cell.length_c   1.000
_cell.angle_alpha   90.00
_cell.angle_beta   90.00
_cell.angle_gamma   90.00
#
_symmetry.space_group_name_H-M   'P 1'
#
loop_
_entity.id
_entity.type
_entity.pdbx_description
1 polymer ?
#
loop_
_entity_poly.entity_id
_entity_poly.type
_entity_poly.pdbx_seq_one_letter_code
_entity_poly.pdbx_strand_id
1 'polypeptide(L)'
;MKKHKLLLPLLLAASTLNLAATTYQWDNAATSSSWDTAANWSPNGTPGEGDTIGTPLKTGAALVNGEKSVYSMDIGSAWTLRGTGGQSQLTIGAGGLIKSGSGTLVIRNDNALATTVFNVTTSSVTLNGGSIAFGSSPNPLTSLYVSGVTSVTSSSATLPLYVLNATLAGGLDNAGTVGLHAGPDGTATALTVGGITGSGTGVIRVASASANKSSTLKIALGSGTKNYNGKIENGGATNSLTIEKTGTGTQILSNANTYSGGTTVEEGALLVANASGSGVGTGEVAVKNSGTFGGTGIVALAAGNAIIVDSGGTLIGGDGETLNSVLTIANDVTFQSGSTIRLALGAGGAHSSIARTGGIWSFASDQSIFFDNISEGAQAGVVYSGIITGLASDPGVDGWTIANAGWTGMFSYDNGSVSVVLNSVIPEPASVASVLAIVAALAACCVCRRRSTR
;
A
#
# COMPACT_ATOMS: atom_id res chain seq x y z
N MET A 1 28.03 56.24 -45.92
CA MET A 1 27.47 55.68 -44.67
C MET A 1 26.04 55.22 -44.94
N LYS A 2 25.84 53.90 -45.05
CA LYS A 2 24.52 53.27 -45.31
C LYS A 2 23.68 53.32 -44.02
N LYS A 3 22.48 53.90 -44.05
CA LYS A 3 21.49 53.79 -42.97
C LYS A 3 20.63 52.55 -43.23
N HIS A 4 20.71 51.54 -42.37
CA HIS A 4 19.86 50.36 -42.44
C HIS A 4 18.48 50.66 -41.84
N LYS A 5 17.43 50.37 -42.62
CA LYS A 5 16.04 50.29 -42.14
C LYS A 5 15.94 49.04 -41.28
N LEU A 6 15.64 49.21 -39.99
CA LEU A 6 15.31 48.12 -39.09
C LEU A 6 13.88 47.64 -39.42
N LEU A 7 13.73 46.41 -39.91
CA LEU A 7 12.44 45.73 -39.96
C LEU A 7 12.10 45.25 -38.54
N LEU A 8 10.93 45.63 -38.04
CA LEU A 8 10.37 45.12 -36.79
C LEU A 8 9.77 43.73 -37.06
N PRO A 9 10.13 42.66 -36.33
CA PRO A 9 9.49 41.36 -36.50
C PRO A 9 8.10 41.39 -35.86
N LEU A 10 7.08 41.06 -36.67
CA LEU A 10 5.72 40.83 -36.22
C LEU A 10 5.71 39.55 -35.38
N LEU A 11 5.64 39.71 -34.06
CA LEU A 11 5.53 38.59 -33.12
C LEU A 11 4.10 38.02 -33.25
N LEU A 12 3.96 36.89 -33.93
CA LEU A 12 2.71 36.15 -34.03
C LEU A 12 2.46 35.48 -32.67
N ALA A 13 1.69 36.15 -31.80
CA ALA A 13 1.18 35.53 -30.59
C ALA A 13 0.20 34.43 -31.01
N ALA A 14 0.62 33.18 -30.96
CA ALA A 14 -0.28 32.04 -31.03
C ALA A 14 -1.14 32.08 -29.75
N SER A 15 -2.27 32.78 -29.82
CA SER A 15 -3.32 32.65 -28.82
C SER A 15 -3.79 31.20 -28.87
N THR A 16 -3.54 30.44 -27.82
CA THR A 16 -4.25 29.19 -27.57
C THR A 16 -5.74 29.55 -27.54
N LEU A 17 -6.47 29.23 -28.61
CA LEU A 17 -7.93 29.28 -28.56
C LEU A 17 -8.33 28.31 -27.45
N ASN A 18 -8.75 28.84 -26.31
CA ASN A 18 -9.54 28.09 -25.34
C ASN A 18 -10.87 27.78 -26.04
N LEU A 19 -10.95 26.63 -26.73
CA LEU A 19 -12.25 26.07 -27.07
C LEU A 19 -13.00 25.88 -25.76
N ALA A 20 -14.19 26.46 -25.66
CA ALA A 20 -15.04 26.28 -24.48
C ALA A 20 -15.33 24.78 -24.31
N ALA A 21 -15.04 24.25 -23.12
CA ALA A 21 -15.36 22.87 -22.77
C ALA A 21 -16.85 22.62 -23.02
N THR A 22 -17.16 21.68 -23.91
CA THR A 22 -18.55 21.29 -24.20
C THR A 22 -18.86 20.01 -23.45
N THR A 23 -20.08 19.91 -22.91
CA THR A 23 -20.58 18.64 -22.37
C THR A 23 -21.34 17.91 -23.47
N TYR A 24 -20.83 16.76 -23.87
CA TYR A 24 -21.48 15.88 -24.83
C TYR A 24 -22.16 14.71 -24.12
N GLN A 25 -23.34 14.33 -24.58
CA GLN A 25 -24.08 13.17 -24.08
C GLN A 25 -24.34 12.21 -25.25
N TRP A 26 -24.15 10.92 -25.03
CA TRP A 26 -24.45 9.91 -26.03
C TRP A 26 -25.96 9.84 -26.30
N ASP A 27 -26.37 10.04 -27.54
CA ASP A 27 -27.76 10.11 -27.98
C ASP A 27 -28.10 9.06 -29.05
N ASN A 28 -27.48 7.88 -28.96
CA ASN A 28 -27.79 6.75 -29.84
C ASN A 28 -28.18 5.49 -29.04
N ALA A 29 -29.29 4.85 -29.41
CA ALA A 29 -29.76 3.60 -28.79
C ALA A 29 -29.09 2.34 -29.36
N ALA A 30 -28.40 2.44 -30.50
CA ALA A 30 -27.68 1.33 -31.08
C ALA A 30 -26.46 0.92 -30.22
N THR A 31 -26.12 -0.36 -30.26
CA THR A 31 -25.02 -0.93 -29.47
C THR A 31 -23.71 -1.04 -30.24
N SER A 32 -23.70 -0.72 -31.54
CA SER A 32 -22.56 -0.89 -32.45
C SER A 32 -22.16 0.41 -33.15
N SER A 33 -22.49 1.56 -32.57
CA SER A 33 -22.27 2.86 -33.20
C SER A 33 -20.93 3.47 -32.78
N SER A 34 -20.24 4.09 -33.74
CA SER A 34 -18.91 4.68 -33.52
C SER A 34 -18.96 5.95 -32.68
N TRP A 35 -17.99 6.10 -31.78
CA TRP A 35 -17.69 7.35 -31.08
C TRP A 35 -17.47 8.52 -32.05
N ASP A 36 -16.84 8.26 -33.20
CA ASP A 36 -16.46 9.30 -34.17
C ASP A 36 -17.63 9.82 -35.03
N THR A 37 -18.84 9.30 -34.84
CA THR A 37 -20.02 9.77 -35.58
C THR A 37 -20.70 10.91 -34.83
N ALA A 38 -20.56 12.13 -35.34
CA ALA A 38 -21.06 13.34 -34.68
C ALA A 38 -22.56 13.31 -34.32
N ALA A 39 -23.39 12.63 -35.12
CA ALA A 39 -24.83 12.50 -34.88
C ALA A 39 -25.18 11.54 -33.73
N ASN A 40 -24.21 10.82 -33.17
CA ASN A 40 -24.41 9.98 -31.99
C ASN A 40 -24.29 10.74 -30.68
N TRP A 41 -23.96 12.03 -30.74
CA TRP A 41 -23.75 12.89 -29.58
C TRP A 41 -24.71 14.07 -29.60
N SER A 42 -25.07 14.53 -28.40
CA SER A 42 -25.81 15.76 -28.16
C SER A 42 -24.97 16.70 -27.30
N PRO A 43 -24.67 17.95 -27.74
CA PRO A 43 -24.96 18.49 -29.07
C PRO A 43 -24.21 17.71 -30.17
N ASN A 44 -24.64 17.84 -31.43
CA ASN A 44 -23.98 17.17 -32.56
C ASN A 44 -22.49 17.57 -32.64
N GLY A 45 -21.60 16.59 -32.56
CA GLY A 45 -20.14 16.78 -32.57
C GLY A 45 -19.43 15.54 -32.06
N THR A 46 -18.10 15.51 -32.10
CA THR A 46 -17.31 14.43 -31.49
C THR A 46 -16.55 14.97 -30.29
N PRO A 47 -16.74 14.41 -29.08
CA PRO A 47 -16.02 14.85 -27.89
C PRO A 47 -14.50 14.71 -28.07
N GLY A 48 -13.75 15.74 -27.68
CA GLY A 48 -12.29 15.76 -27.67
C GLY A 48 -11.70 16.09 -26.29
N GLU A 49 -10.38 16.33 -26.24
CA GLU A 49 -9.58 16.40 -25.00
C GLU A 49 -10.06 17.46 -23.99
N GLY A 50 -10.63 18.57 -24.48
CA GLY A 50 -11.17 19.65 -23.62
C GLY A 50 -12.60 19.42 -23.13
N ASP A 51 -13.27 18.37 -23.60
CA ASP A 51 -14.71 18.18 -23.42
C ASP A 51 -15.06 17.23 -22.28
N THR A 52 -16.28 17.36 -21.78
CA THR A 52 -16.85 16.46 -20.77
C THR A 52 -17.84 15.52 -21.42
N ILE A 53 -17.81 14.23 -21.04
CA ILE A 53 -18.90 13.31 -21.37
C ILE A 53 -19.87 13.27 -20.21
N GLY A 54 -21.09 13.75 -20.45
CA GLY A 54 -22.18 13.66 -19.48
C GLY A 54 -22.93 12.34 -19.56
N THR A 55 -23.92 12.22 -18.69
CA THR A 55 -24.81 11.06 -18.62
C THR A 55 -25.50 10.84 -19.98
N PRO A 56 -25.46 9.62 -20.55
CA PRO A 56 -26.04 9.37 -21.87
C PRO A 56 -27.56 9.55 -21.85
N LEU A 57 -28.11 10.09 -22.94
CA LEU A 57 -29.55 10.25 -23.15
C LEU A 57 -30.22 8.94 -23.56
N LYS A 58 -29.45 8.03 -24.18
CA LYS A 58 -29.93 6.72 -24.64
C LYS A 58 -29.01 5.60 -24.15
N THR A 59 -29.58 4.42 -23.91
CA THR A 59 -28.93 3.25 -23.28
C THR A 59 -28.02 2.42 -24.21
N GLY A 60 -27.73 2.91 -25.42
CA GLY A 60 -26.91 2.20 -26.41
C GLY A 60 -25.44 2.03 -25.96
N ALA A 61 -24.56 1.70 -26.89
CA ALA A 61 -23.14 1.55 -26.61
C ALA A 61 -22.29 2.28 -27.64
N ALA A 62 -21.23 2.94 -27.16
CA ALA A 62 -20.26 3.61 -28.00
C ALA A 62 -19.09 2.69 -28.29
N LEU A 63 -18.78 2.52 -29.58
CA LEU A 63 -17.55 1.89 -30.04
C LEU A 63 -16.42 2.90 -30.01
N VAL A 64 -15.45 2.67 -29.12
CA VAL A 64 -14.18 3.40 -29.05
C VAL A 64 -13.22 2.71 -30.02
N ASN A 65 -12.77 3.44 -31.03
CA ASN A 65 -11.77 2.96 -31.98
C ASN A 65 -10.60 3.94 -32.04
N GLY A 66 -9.37 3.44 -32.02
CA GLY A 66 -8.17 4.25 -31.92
C GLY A 66 -8.07 5.01 -30.59
N GLU A 67 -7.38 6.13 -30.60
CA GLU A 67 -7.17 6.97 -29.43
C GLU A 67 -8.31 7.97 -29.26
N LYS A 68 -8.86 8.04 -28.05
CA LYS A 68 -9.87 9.01 -27.63
C LYS A 68 -9.43 9.65 -26.33
N SER A 69 -9.53 10.97 -26.27
CA SER A 69 -9.20 11.75 -25.09
C SER A 69 -10.33 12.70 -24.77
N VAL A 70 -10.69 12.81 -23.50
CA VAL A 70 -11.67 13.77 -22.96
C VAL A 70 -11.17 14.33 -21.64
N TYR A 71 -11.69 15.49 -21.24
CA TYR A 71 -11.31 16.12 -19.97
C TYR A 71 -11.88 15.34 -18.78
N SER A 72 -13.14 14.91 -18.88
CA SER A 72 -13.84 14.18 -17.83
C SER A 72 -14.99 13.34 -18.36
N MET A 73 -15.47 12.43 -17.52
CA MET A 73 -16.70 11.68 -17.74
C MET A 73 -17.53 11.69 -16.46
N ASP A 74 -18.78 12.14 -16.51
CA ASP A 74 -19.74 12.12 -15.39
C ASP A 74 -21.02 11.38 -15.81
N ILE A 75 -21.10 10.13 -15.38
CA ILE A 75 -22.12 9.18 -15.81
C ILE A 75 -23.05 8.89 -14.64
N GLY A 76 -24.33 9.24 -14.77
CA GLY A 76 -25.37 9.02 -13.75
C GLY A 76 -26.24 7.79 -13.98
N SER A 77 -26.05 7.06 -15.08
CA SER A 77 -26.89 5.94 -15.51
C SER A 77 -26.06 4.74 -15.97
N ALA A 78 -26.73 3.66 -16.39
CA ALA A 78 -26.06 2.54 -17.02
C ALA A 78 -25.63 2.92 -18.45
N TRP A 79 -24.42 2.52 -18.83
CA TRP A 79 -23.89 2.76 -20.18
C TRP A 79 -22.77 1.79 -20.51
N THR A 80 -22.46 1.62 -21.80
CA THR A 80 -21.38 0.75 -22.25
C THR A 80 -20.46 1.44 -23.25
N LEU A 81 -19.17 1.37 -22.98
CA LEU A 81 -18.08 1.70 -23.89
C LEU A 81 -17.38 0.41 -24.31
N ARG A 82 -17.15 0.24 -25.61
CA ARG A 82 -16.52 -0.97 -26.16
C ARG A 82 -15.33 -0.60 -27.03
N GLY A 83 -14.14 -1.04 -26.65
CA GLY A 83 -12.93 -0.90 -27.48
C GLY A 83 -12.97 -1.85 -28.66
N THR A 84 -12.79 -1.34 -29.87
CA THR A 84 -12.82 -2.10 -31.14
C THR A 84 -11.63 -1.74 -32.04
N GLY A 85 -11.55 -2.33 -33.24
CA GLY A 85 -10.55 -1.93 -34.25
C GLY A 85 -9.11 -2.36 -33.97
N GLY A 86 -8.89 -3.35 -33.09
CA GLY A 86 -7.58 -3.94 -32.80
C GLY A 86 -6.80 -3.21 -31.70
N GLN A 87 -6.63 -1.88 -31.79
CA GLN A 87 -5.93 -1.08 -30.78
C GLN A 87 -6.75 0.17 -30.45
N SER A 88 -7.16 0.29 -29.19
CA SER A 88 -7.93 1.43 -28.69
C SER A 88 -7.39 1.94 -27.36
N GLN A 89 -7.50 3.25 -27.16
CA GLN A 89 -7.20 3.91 -25.88
C GLN A 89 -8.27 4.94 -25.55
N LEU A 90 -8.70 4.95 -24.29
CA LEU A 90 -9.51 6.01 -23.72
C LEU A 90 -8.73 6.73 -22.62
N THR A 91 -8.46 8.00 -22.84
CA THR A 91 -7.81 8.89 -21.88
C THR A 91 -8.85 9.84 -21.28
N ILE A 92 -8.98 9.81 -19.96
CA ILE A 92 -9.84 10.72 -19.20
C ILE A 92 -8.94 11.63 -18.37
N GLY A 93 -8.95 12.92 -18.71
CA GLY A 93 -8.06 13.93 -18.20
C GLY A 93 -8.34 14.34 -16.76
N ALA A 94 -7.98 15.58 -16.43
CA ALA A 94 -7.92 16.08 -15.06
C ALA A 94 -9.28 16.12 -14.33
N GLY A 95 -10.40 16.12 -15.06
CA GLY A 95 -11.72 16.06 -14.42
C GLY A 95 -12.15 14.63 -14.03
N GLY A 96 -11.42 13.60 -14.47
CA GLY A 96 -11.58 12.22 -14.00
C GLY A 96 -12.86 11.51 -14.46
N LEU A 97 -13.02 10.27 -13.98
CA LEU A 97 -14.20 9.45 -14.21
C LEU A 97 -15.09 9.43 -12.97
N ILE A 98 -16.29 9.99 -13.09
CA ILE A 98 -17.30 10.04 -12.03
C ILE A 98 -18.47 9.15 -12.43
N LYS A 99 -18.89 8.27 -11.51
CA LYS A 99 -20.12 7.47 -11.63
C LYS A 99 -21.02 7.77 -10.44
N SER A 100 -22.26 8.17 -10.74
CA SER A 100 -23.32 8.41 -9.78
C SER A 100 -24.58 7.63 -10.18
N GLY A 101 -25.63 7.70 -9.35
CA GLY A 101 -26.90 7.01 -9.60
C GLY A 101 -26.80 5.48 -9.55
N SER A 102 -27.89 4.81 -9.91
CA SER A 102 -27.95 3.34 -9.98
C SER A 102 -27.42 2.81 -11.33
N GLY A 103 -27.28 1.50 -11.45
CA GLY A 103 -26.81 0.86 -12.67
C GLY A 103 -25.30 0.86 -12.88
N THR A 104 -24.88 0.27 -13.99
CA THR A 104 -23.48 -0.06 -14.27
C THR A 104 -22.97 0.68 -15.50
N LEU A 105 -21.89 1.43 -15.34
CA LEU A 105 -21.04 1.83 -16.46
C LEU A 105 -20.07 0.68 -16.76
N VAL A 106 -20.09 0.16 -17.98
CA VAL A 106 -19.21 -0.92 -18.43
C VAL A 106 -18.21 -0.37 -19.44
N ILE A 107 -16.92 -0.54 -19.21
CA ILE A 107 -15.85 -0.14 -20.13
C ILE A 107 -15.03 -1.38 -20.44
N ARG A 108 -15.24 -1.99 -21.61
CA ARG A 108 -14.70 -3.33 -21.91
C ARG A 108 -14.20 -3.44 -23.35
N ASN A 109 -13.47 -4.51 -23.65
CA ASN A 109 -13.24 -4.89 -25.04
C ASN A 109 -14.56 -5.29 -25.72
N ASP A 110 -14.67 -5.06 -27.03
CA ASP A 110 -15.85 -5.43 -27.82
C ASP A 110 -16.00 -6.95 -27.90
N ASN A 111 -14.89 -7.67 -28.08
CA ASN A 111 -14.81 -9.14 -28.17
C ASN A 111 -13.73 -9.72 -27.25
N ALA A 112 -13.85 -11.01 -26.93
CA ALA A 112 -12.90 -11.79 -26.12
C ALA A 112 -11.60 -12.15 -26.87
N LEU A 113 -11.43 -11.67 -28.10
CA LEU A 113 -10.32 -12.08 -28.97
C LEU A 113 -8.99 -11.49 -28.48
N ALA A 114 -7.96 -12.34 -28.44
CA ALA A 114 -6.59 -12.03 -27.98
C ALA A 114 -5.91 -10.85 -28.70
N THR A 115 -6.46 -10.37 -29.81
CA THR A 115 -5.90 -9.28 -30.64
C THR A 115 -6.52 -7.92 -30.37
N THR A 116 -7.62 -7.82 -29.59
CA THR A 116 -8.24 -6.53 -29.28
C THR A 116 -7.64 -5.97 -28.01
N VAL A 117 -6.98 -4.83 -28.15
CA VAL A 117 -6.42 -4.06 -27.05
C VAL A 117 -7.31 -2.86 -26.76
N PHE A 118 -7.71 -2.73 -25.50
CA PHE A 118 -8.33 -1.51 -25.02
C PHE A 118 -7.70 -1.11 -23.69
N ASN A 119 -7.05 0.05 -23.70
CA ASN A 119 -6.40 0.64 -22.55
C ASN A 119 -7.22 1.83 -22.04
N VAL A 120 -7.34 1.96 -20.72
CA VAL A 120 -7.95 3.13 -20.10
C VAL A 120 -6.93 3.79 -19.19
N THR A 121 -6.70 5.07 -19.41
CA THR A 121 -5.90 5.93 -18.54
C THR A 121 -6.80 7.04 -18.01
N THR A 122 -6.85 7.24 -16.69
CA THR A 122 -7.64 8.32 -16.08
C THR A 122 -6.91 9.00 -14.94
N SER A 123 -7.15 10.30 -14.76
CA SER A 123 -6.54 11.05 -13.65
C SER A 123 -7.12 10.63 -12.30
N SER A 124 -8.38 10.25 -12.24
CA SER A 124 -9.05 9.76 -11.02
C SER A 124 -10.28 8.93 -11.37
N VAL A 125 -10.78 8.19 -10.38
CA VAL A 125 -12.06 7.51 -10.44
C VAL A 125 -12.84 7.84 -9.17
N THR A 126 -14.09 8.26 -9.28
CA THR A 126 -14.98 8.51 -8.15
C THR A 126 -16.31 7.80 -8.39
N LEU A 127 -16.62 6.82 -7.54
CA LEU A 127 -17.82 6.03 -7.60
C LEU A 127 -18.73 6.36 -6.41
N ASN A 128 -19.70 7.24 -6.66
CA ASN A 128 -20.69 7.71 -5.67
C ASN A 128 -21.93 6.82 -5.57
N GLY A 129 -22.12 5.89 -6.52
CA GLY A 129 -23.23 4.93 -6.49
C GLY A 129 -23.24 4.02 -7.72
N GLY A 130 -23.93 2.88 -7.59
CA GLY A 130 -23.99 1.87 -8.65
C GLY A 130 -22.64 1.21 -8.90
N SER A 131 -22.29 0.99 -10.16
CA SER A 131 -21.08 0.24 -10.51
C SER A 131 -20.30 0.86 -11.67
N ILE A 132 -18.97 0.78 -11.61
CA ILE A 132 -18.09 0.87 -12.78
C ILE A 132 -17.44 -0.49 -12.95
N ALA A 133 -17.73 -1.16 -14.06
CA ALA A 133 -17.05 -2.40 -14.45
C ALA A 133 -16.00 -2.08 -15.50
N PHE A 134 -14.73 -2.26 -15.14
CA PHE A 134 -13.63 -2.25 -16.10
C PHE A 134 -13.42 -3.66 -16.62
N GLY A 135 -13.73 -3.87 -17.89
CA GLY A 135 -13.86 -5.17 -18.52
C GLY A 135 -15.15 -5.90 -18.11
N SER A 136 -15.34 -7.07 -18.70
CA SER A 136 -16.32 -8.07 -18.29
C SER A 136 -15.79 -9.47 -18.58
N SER A 137 -16.45 -10.52 -18.10
CA SER A 137 -16.27 -11.84 -18.69
C SER A 137 -17.19 -11.98 -19.92
N PRO A 138 -16.72 -12.49 -21.08
CA PRO A 138 -15.36 -12.90 -21.41
C PRO A 138 -14.47 -11.78 -22.01
N ASN A 139 -14.86 -10.51 -21.90
CA ASN A 139 -14.21 -9.38 -22.58
C ASN A 139 -13.41 -8.48 -21.60
N PRO A 140 -12.23 -8.90 -21.13
CA PRO A 140 -11.44 -8.13 -20.17
C PRO A 140 -10.94 -6.83 -20.81
N LEU A 141 -10.62 -5.85 -19.98
CA LEU A 141 -9.85 -4.69 -20.40
C LEU A 141 -8.35 -5.05 -20.42
N THR A 142 -7.59 -4.51 -21.37
CA THR A 142 -6.16 -4.83 -21.49
C THR A 142 -5.35 -4.16 -20.38
N SER A 143 -5.59 -2.87 -20.15
CA SER A 143 -5.00 -2.17 -19.01
C SER A 143 -5.90 -1.07 -18.46
N LEU A 144 -5.78 -0.85 -17.15
CA LEU A 144 -6.34 0.30 -16.44
C LEU A 144 -5.20 0.97 -15.68
N TYR A 145 -5.01 2.26 -15.89
CA TYR A 145 -4.10 3.09 -15.12
C TYR A 145 -4.83 4.32 -14.58
N VAL A 146 -4.84 4.46 -13.25
CA VAL A 146 -5.39 5.64 -12.56
C VAL A 146 -4.25 6.35 -11.86
N SER A 147 -3.90 7.57 -12.28
CA SER A 147 -2.76 8.30 -11.72
C SER A 147 -3.04 8.86 -10.32
N GLY A 148 -4.27 9.34 -10.10
CA GLY A 148 -4.77 9.84 -8.83
C GLY A 148 -5.56 8.80 -8.05
N VAL A 149 -6.37 9.27 -7.11
CA VAL A 149 -7.13 8.40 -6.20
C VAL A 149 -8.30 7.74 -6.93
N THR A 150 -8.51 6.46 -6.63
CA THR A 150 -9.77 5.75 -6.91
C THR A 150 -10.61 5.73 -5.65
N SER A 151 -11.74 6.44 -5.63
CA SER A 151 -12.64 6.54 -4.48
C SER A 151 -13.94 5.78 -4.74
N VAL A 152 -14.20 4.74 -3.95
CA VAL A 152 -15.48 4.03 -3.88
C VAL A 152 -16.19 4.48 -2.61
N THR A 153 -17.09 5.46 -2.73
CA THR A 153 -17.53 6.27 -1.58
C THR A 153 -18.78 5.72 -0.88
N SER A 154 -19.50 4.79 -1.51
CA SER A 154 -20.72 4.18 -0.96
C SER A 154 -20.52 2.69 -0.67
N SER A 155 -21.12 2.18 0.42
CA SER A 155 -21.13 0.76 0.76
C SER A 155 -21.88 -0.12 -0.25
N SER A 156 -22.81 0.48 -1.01
CA SER A 156 -23.53 -0.21 -2.10
C SER A 156 -22.82 -0.13 -3.45
N ALA A 157 -21.76 0.68 -3.55
CA ALA A 157 -21.02 0.83 -4.79
C ALA A 157 -20.12 -0.38 -5.06
N THR A 158 -20.00 -0.76 -6.34
CA THR A 158 -19.11 -1.85 -6.74
C THR A 158 -18.16 -1.47 -7.87
N LEU A 159 -16.92 -1.88 -7.74
CA LEU A 159 -15.86 -1.72 -8.74
C LEU A 159 -15.36 -3.10 -9.19
N PRO A 160 -16.05 -3.77 -10.13
CA PRO A 160 -15.54 -4.96 -10.80
C PRO A 160 -14.34 -4.64 -11.71
N LEU A 161 -13.24 -5.34 -11.49
CA LEU A 161 -12.02 -5.26 -12.30
C LEU A 161 -11.78 -6.60 -13.01
N TYR A 162 -12.21 -6.67 -14.27
CA TYR A 162 -11.83 -7.70 -15.25
C TYR A 162 -10.73 -7.14 -16.15
N VAL A 163 -9.56 -6.90 -15.56
CA VAL A 163 -8.47 -6.19 -16.23
C VAL A 163 -7.21 -7.04 -16.17
N LEU A 164 -6.51 -7.18 -17.29
CA LEU A 164 -5.27 -7.96 -17.33
C LEU A 164 -4.16 -7.28 -16.52
N ASN A 165 -4.06 -5.95 -16.63
CA ASN A 165 -3.10 -5.14 -15.88
C ASN A 165 -3.79 -3.90 -15.28
N ALA A 166 -4.05 -3.90 -13.98
CA ALA A 166 -4.67 -2.77 -13.29
C ALA A 166 -3.71 -2.10 -12.32
N THR A 167 -3.57 -0.78 -12.43
CA THR A 167 -2.79 0.07 -11.52
C THR A 167 -3.60 1.27 -11.07
N LEU A 168 -3.84 1.38 -9.76
CA LEU A 168 -4.43 2.54 -9.10
C LEU A 168 -3.31 3.29 -8.36
N ALA A 169 -2.50 4.03 -9.12
CA ALA A 169 -1.23 4.60 -8.65
C ALA A 169 -1.41 5.63 -7.53
N GLY A 170 -2.48 6.43 -7.56
CA GLY A 170 -2.77 7.38 -6.48
C GLY A 170 -3.44 6.77 -5.25
N GLY A 171 -3.65 5.45 -5.25
CA GLY A 171 -4.25 4.70 -4.16
C GLY A 171 -5.75 4.44 -4.31
N LEU A 172 -6.27 3.64 -3.38
CA LEU A 172 -7.66 3.22 -3.33
C LEU A 172 -8.28 3.69 -2.00
N ASP A 173 -9.33 4.49 -2.06
CA ASP A 173 -10.19 4.81 -0.91
C ASP A 173 -11.51 4.05 -1.02
N ASN A 174 -11.70 3.03 -0.18
CA ASN A 174 -12.78 2.06 -0.37
C ASN A 174 -13.75 1.99 0.82
N ALA A 175 -15.00 2.38 0.58
CA ALA A 175 -16.13 2.13 1.45
C ALA A 175 -17.10 1.07 0.89
N GLY A 176 -16.95 0.67 -0.38
CA GLY A 176 -17.81 -0.28 -1.09
C GLY A 176 -17.13 -1.61 -1.40
N THR A 177 -17.50 -2.26 -2.52
CA THR A 177 -16.90 -3.54 -2.93
C THR A 177 -16.00 -3.39 -4.14
N VAL A 178 -14.71 -3.67 -3.99
CA VAL A 178 -13.76 -3.83 -5.10
C VAL A 178 -13.59 -5.32 -5.39
N GLY A 179 -13.95 -5.72 -6.61
CA GLY A 179 -13.91 -7.10 -7.05
C GLY A 179 -12.77 -7.34 -8.03
N LEU A 180 -11.75 -8.09 -7.61
CA LEU A 180 -10.68 -8.57 -8.48
C LEU A 180 -11.21 -9.81 -9.21
N HIS A 181 -11.40 -9.72 -10.52
CA HIS A 181 -11.88 -10.85 -11.30
C HIS A 181 -10.71 -11.40 -12.10
N ALA A 182 -10.40 -12.67 -11.90
CA ALA A 182 -9.51 -13.40 -12.80
C ALA A 182 -10.00 -13.20 -14.25
N GLY A 183 -9.06 -12.99 -15.18
CA GLY A 183 -9.39 -12.82 -16.59
C GLY A 183 -10.24 -13.99 -17.12
N PRO A 184 -10.85 -13.85 -18.32
CA PRO A 184 -11.70 -14.89 -18.93
C PRO A 184 -11.04 -16.28 -18.95
N ASP A 185 -9.71 -16.32 -19.04
CA ASP A 185 -8.94 -17.56 -19.19
C ASP A 185 -8.41 -18.14 -17.86
N GLY A 186 -8.84 -17.59 -16.71
CA GLY A 186 -8.36 -18.07 -15.41
C GLY A 186 -6.92 -17.68 -15.07
N THR A 187 -6.33 -16.77 -15.83
CA THR A 187 -5.07 -16.11 -15.47
C THR A 187 -5.26 -15.26 -14.23
N ALA A 188 -4.32 -15.39 -13.28
CA ALA A 188 -4.31 -14.61 -12.06
C ALA A 188 -4.24 -13.11 -12.40
N THR A 189 -5.18 -12.32 -11.88
CA THR A 189 -5.13 -10.87 -12.02
C THR A 189 -4.36 -10.26 -10.87
N ALA A 190 -3.46 -9.33 -11.20
CA ALA A 190 -2.78 -8.48 -10.23
C ALA A 190 -3.40 -7.07 -10.27
N LEU A 191 -3.83 -6.59 -9.12
CA LEU A 191 -4.18 -5.20 -8.90
C LEU A 191 -3.02 -4.54 -8.14
N THR A 192 -2.37 -3.55 -8.75
CA THR A 192 -1.38 -2.70 -8.07
C THR A 192 -2.05 -1.43 -7.56
N VAL A 193 -1.83 -1.06 -6.29
CA VAL A 193 -2.40 0.14 -5.67
C VAL A 193 -1.34 0.94 -4.92
N GLY A 194 -1.39 2.28 -5.01
CA GLY A 194 -0.52 3.19 -4.25
C GLY A 194 -0.88 3.35 -2.77
N GLY A 195 -1.33 2.27 -2.12
CA GLY A 195 -1.89 2.27 -0.77
C GLY A 195 -3.42 2.21 -0.75
N ILE A 196 -3.96 1.80 0.40
CA ILE A 196 -5.39 1.57 0.61
C ILE A 196 -5.86 2.32 1.85
N THR A 197 -6.91 3.11 1.69
CA THR A 197 -7.71 3.71 2.77
C THR A 197 -9.15 3.24 2.69
N GLY A 198 -9.90 3.43 3.76
CA GLY A 198 -11.31 3.09 3.76
C GLY A 198 -11.87 2.79 5.14
N SER A 199 -13.20 2.87 5.23
CA SER A 199 -13.97 2.60 6.44
C SER A 199 -14.27 1.11 6.63
N GLY A 200 -14.92 0.76 7.74
CA GLY A 200 -15.27 -0.62 8.09
C GLY A 200 -16.22 -1.34 7.13
N THR A 201 -16.85 -0.63 6.18
CA THR A 201 -17.77 -1.22 5.19
C THR A 201 -17.07 -1.68 3.92
N GLY A 202 -15.85 -1.19 3.66
CA GLY A 202 -15.10 -1.54 2.47
C GLY A 202 -14.81 -3.04 2.41
N VAL A 203 -14.97 -3.63 1.23
CA VAL A 203 -14.52 -4.99 0.93
C VAL A 203 -13.67 -5.03 -0.32
N ILE A 204 -12.54 -5.72 -0.24
CA ILE A 204 -11.72 -6.12 -1.38
C ILE A 204 -11.75 -7.64 -1.48
N ARG A 205 -12.14 -8.19 -2.63
CA ARG A 205 -12.33 -9.64 -2.79
C ARG A 205 -11.98 -10.16 -4.17
N VAL A 206 -11.70 -11.45 -4.30
CA VAL A 206 -11.81 -12.14 -5.60
C VAL A 206 -13.28 -12.31 -5.93
N ALA A 207 -13.75 -11.71 -7.01
CA ALA A 207 -15.17 -11.58 -7.31
C ALA A 207 -15.64 -12.58 -8.39
N SER A 208 -15.18 -13.84 -8.32
CA SER A 208 -15.63 -14.90 -9.22
C SER A 208 -16.52 -15.91 -8.51
N ALA A 209 -17.69 -16.20 -9.08
CA ALA A 209 -18.57 -17.32 -8.69
C ALA A 209 -18.05 -18.70 -9.18
N SER A 210 -17.04 -18.72 -10.05
CA SER A 210 -16.39 -19.95 -10.51
C SER A 210 -15.34 -20.40 -9.51
N ALA A 211 -15.35 -21.69 -9.16
CA ALA A 211 -14.43 -22.27 -8.20
C ALA A 211 -12.98 -22.27 -8.73
N ASN A 212 -12.03 -21.92 -7.87
CA ASN A 212 -10.57 -21.94 -8.11
C ASN A 212 -10.02 -20.72 -8.87
N LYS A 213 -10.35 -19.50 -8.44
CA LYS A 213 -9.66 -18.29 -8.95
C LYS A 213 -8.67 -17.74 -7.94
N SER A 214 -7.50 -17.36 -8.44
CA SER A 214 -6.46 -16.66 -7.66
C SER A 214 -6.28 -15.23 -8.14
N SER A 215 -6.00 -14.31 -7.23
CA SER A 215 -5.64 -12.92 -7.54
C SER A 215 -4.59 -12.40 -6.58
N THR A 216 -3.84 -11.39 -7.01
CA THR A 216 -2.85 -10.70 -6.18
C THR A 216 -3.25 -9.24 -5.99
N LEU A 217 -3.27 -8.79 -4.74
CA LEU A 217 -3.35 -7.39 -4.39
C LEU A 217 -1.94 -6.90 -4.02
N LYS A 218 -1.32 -6.15 -4.94
CA LYS A 218 -0.01 -5.54 -4.73
C LYS A 218 -0.17 -4.13 -4.20
N ILE A 219 0.23 -3.92 -2.96
CA ILE A 219 0.20 -2.62 -2.28
C ILE A 219 1.58 -1.99 -2.44
N ALA A 220 1.72 -1.06 -3.40
CA ALA A 220 2.96 -0.37 -3.75
C ALA A 220 2.96 1.06 -3.21
N LEU A 221 2.80 1.21 -1.89
CA LEU A 221 2.77 2.52 -1.24
C LEU A 221 4.19 3.10 -1.19
N GLY A 222 4.43 4.15 -1.96
CA GLY A 222 5.77 4.74 -2.10
C GLY A 222 6.29 5.47 -0.86
N SER A 223 5.42 6.06 -0.04
CA SER A 223 5.78 6.78 1.19
C SER A 223 4.57 7.01 2.10
N GLY A 224 4.82 7.45 3.33
CA GLY A 224 3.78 7.79 4.31
C GLY A 224 3.03 6.57 4.84
N THR A 225 1.93 6.83 5.54
CA THR A 225 1.12 5.79 6.19
C THR A 225 -0.31 5.81 5.66
N LYS A 226 -0.86 4.63 5.34
CA LYS A 226 -2.26 4.45 4.94
C LYS A 226 -2.91 3.39 5.82
N ASN A 227 -4.13 3.65 6.28
CA ASN A 227 -4.88 2.72 7.12
C ASN A 227 -6.15 2.27 6.39
N TYR A 228 -6.32 0.96 6.28
CA TYR A 228 -7.55 0.34 5.78
C TYR A 228 -8.26 -0.43 6.90
N ASN A 229 -9.50 -0.05 7.17
CA ASN A 229 -10.35 -0.71 8.16
C ASN A 229 -11.44 -1.60 7.53
N GLY A 230 -11.45 -1.72 6.20
CA GLY A 230 -12.34 -2.66 5.52
C GLY A 230 -11.81 -4.09 5.56
N LYS A 231 -12.58 -5.01 5.01
CA LYS A 231 -12.25 -6.44 4.95
C LYS A 231 -11.58 -6.79 3.62
N ILE A 232 -10.59 -7.67 3.68
CA ILE A 232 -9.95 -8.31 2.53
C ILE A 232 -10.23 -9.81 2.61
N GLU A 233 -10.81 -10.40 1.55
CA GLU A 233 -11.25 -11.79 1.56
C GLU A 233 -11.18 -12.48 0.20
N ASN A 234 -11.31 -13.82 0.16
CA ASN A 234 -11.30 -14.57 -1.09
C ASN A 234 -12.55 -14.38 -1.95
N GLY A 235 -13.68 -13.94 -1.38
CA GLY A 235 -14.96 -13.84 -2.09
C GLY A 235 -15.60 -15.18 -2.53
N GLY A 236 -15.02 -16.32 -2.14
CA GLY A 236 -15.53 -17.68 -2.35
C GLY A 236 -14.61 -18.71 -1.70
N ALA A 237 -15.15 -19.88 -1.30
CA ALA A 237 -14.40 -20.87 -0.50
C ALA A 237 -13.18 -21.47 -1.21
N THR A 238 -13.23 -21.58 -2.53
CA THR A 238 -12.16 -22.13 -3.37
C THR A 238 -11.32 -21.06 -4.07
N ASN A 239 -11.65 -19.78 -3.85
CA ASN A 239 -10.85 -18.67 -4.37
C ASN A 239 -9.70 -18.37 -3.41
N SER A 240 -8.66 -17.71 -3.91
CA SER A 240 -7.50 -17.32 -3.12
C SER A 240 -7.06 -15.91 -3.48
N LEU A 241 -6.94 -15.04 -2.49
CA LEU A 241 -6.32 -13.72 -2.63
C LEU A 241 -4.99 -13.70 -1.90
N THR A 242 -3.94 -13.29 -2.61
CA THR A 242 -2.59 -13.07 -2.06
C THR A 242 -2.34 -11.57 -1.92
N ILE A 243 -1.61 -11.16 -0.89
CA ILE A 243 -1.15 -9.78 -0.72
C ILE A 243 0.36 -9.69 -0.90
N GLU A 244 0.80 -8.68 -1.65
CA GLU A 244 2.22 -8.32 -1.79
C GLU A 244 2.39 -6.85 -1.36
N LYS A 245 3.13 -6.60 -0.28
CA LYS A 245 3.46 -5.24 0.16
C LYS A 245 4.85 -4.85 -0.37
N THR A 246 4.89 -3.79 -1.17
CA THR A 246 6.08 -3.18 -1.78
C THR A 246 6.08 -1.67 -1.53
N GLY A 247 7.18 -0.99 -1.91
CA GLY A 247 7.35 0.44 -1.68
C GLY A 247 7.63 0.78 -0.22
N THR A 248 8.34 1.88 0.02
CA THR A 248 8.87 2.21 1.34
C THR A 248 7.84 2.62 2.39
N GLY A 249 6.60 2.90 2.00
CA GLY A 249 5.55 3.36 2.92
C GLY A 249 4.96 2.26 3.81
N THR A 250 4.10 2.68 4.75
CA THR A 250 3.44 1.84 5.74
C THR A 250 1.96 1.64 5.39
N GLN A 251 1.54 0.39 5.17
CA GLN A 251 0.13 0.03 5.10
C GLN A 251 -0.30 -0.59 6.43
N ILE A 252 -1.39 -0.08 7.02
CA ILE A 252 -2.02 -0.63 8.22
C ILE A 252 -3.32 -1.33 7.81
N LEU A 253 -3.52 -2.56 8.29
CA LEU A 253 -4.76 -3.33 8.19
C LEU A 253 -5.40 -3.40 9.58
N SER A 254 -6.47 -2.64 9.79
CA SER A 254 -7.11 -2.48 11.11
C SER A 254 -8.28 -3.43 11.37
N ASN A 255 -8.64 -4.28 10.40
CA ASN A 255 -9.77 -5.20 10.52
C ASN A 255 -9.33 -6.65 10.32
N ALA A 256 -10.17 -7.58 10.79
CA ALA A 256 -9.97 -9.01 10.58
C ALA A 256 -10.16 -9.34 9.10
N ASN A 257 -9.11 -9.88 8.50
CA ASN A 257 -9.10 -10.32 7.11
C ASN A 257 -9.25 -11.83 7.01
N THR A 258 -9.74 -12.32 5.87
CA THR A 258 -10.04 -13.76 5.66
C THR A 258 -9.60 -14.26 4.28
N TYR A 259 -8.62 -13.61 3.67
CA TYR A 259 -7.98 -14.15 2.47
C TYR A 259 -7.00 -15.28 2.84
N SER A 260 -6.74 -16.19 1.90
CA SER A 260 -5.97 -17.41 2.19
C SER A 260 -4.69 -17.58 1.35
N GLY A 261 -4.41 -16.70 0.39
CA GLY A 261 -3.31 -16.87 -0.57
C GLY A 261 -1.92 -16.51 -0.04
N GLY A 262 -1.82 -16.07 1.22
CA GLY A 262 -0.57 -15.64 1.84
C GLY A 262 -0.31 -14.13 1.71
N THR A 263 0.67 -13.67 2.47
CA THR A 263 1.10 -12.27 2.54
C THR A 263 2.61 -12.22 2.40
N THR A 264 3.13 -11.49 1.42
CA THR A 264 4.56 -11.23 1.29
C THR A 264 4.84 -9.75 1.50
N VAL A 265 5.75 -9.42 2.42
CA VAL A 265 6.23 -8.06 2.64
C VAL A 265 7.62 -7.96 2.05
N GLU A 266 7.68 -7.45 0.82
CA GLU A 266 8.91 -7.25 0.04
C GLU A 266 9.66 -5.98 0.49
N GLU A 267 8.92 -4.91 0.82
CA GLU A 267 9.52 -3.62 1.18
C GLU A 267 8.55 -2.77 2.03
N GLY A 268 9.12 -1.89 2.86
CA GLY A 268 8.37 -0.98 3.72
C GLY A 268 7.68 -1.74 4.84
N ALA A 269 6.56 -1.21 5.36
CA ALA A 269 5.87 -1.81 6.49
C ALA A 269 4.43 -2.26 6.16
N LEU A 270 4.09 -3.47 6.58
CA LEU A 270 2.71 -3.93 6.73
C LEU A 270 2.41 -4.14 8.20
N LEU A 271 1.55 -3.29 8.77
CA LEU A 271 1.15 -3.39 10.17
C LEU A 271 -0.29 -3.88 10.30
N VAL A 272 -0.55 -4.69 11.32
CA VAL A 272 -1.91 -5.10 11.71
C VAL A 272 -2.33 -4.38 12.99
N ALA A 273 -3.58 -3.96 13.05
CA ALA A 273 -4.17 -3.28 14.22
C ALA A 273 -5.59 -3.80 14.53
N ASN A 274 -5.91 -5.01 14.06
CA ASN A 274 -7.20 -5.64 14.27
C ASN A 274 -7.41 -6.02 15.74
N ALA A 275 -8.63 -5.78 16.24
CA ALA A 275 -9.02 -6.11 17.61
C ALA A 275 -9.43 -7.59 17.81
N SER A 276 -9.73 -8.30 16.72
CA SER A 276 -10.10 -9.73 16.74
C SER A 276 -9.73 -10.40 15.41
N GLY A 277 -9.74 -11.74 15.39
CA GLY A 277 -9.39 -12.51 14.19
C GLY A 277 -7.93 -12.32 13.76
N SER A 278 -7.63 -12.56 12.48
CA SER A 278 -6.30 -12.34 11.91
C SER A 278 -6.26 -11.09 11.06
N GLY A 279 -5.30 -10.19 11.28
CA GLY A 279 -5.10 -9.00 10.45
C GLY A 279 -4.60 -9.30 9.04
N VAL A 280 -4.08 -10.51 8.78
CA VAL A 280 -3.48 -10.93 7.49
C VAL A 280 -4.12 -12.18 6.90
N GLY A 281 -5.36 -12.49 7.29
CA GLY A 281 -6.02 -13.70 6.80
C GLY A 281 -5.37 -14.97 7.32
N THR A 282 -5.46 -16.05 6.55
CA THR A 282 -5.13 -17.40 7.01
C THR A 282 -3.90 -18.03 6.35
N GLY A 283 -3.34 -17.40 5.31
CA GLY A 283 -2.16 -17.92 4.61
C GLY A 283 -0.85 -17.52 5.29
N GLU A 284 0.26 -18.15 4.86
CA GLU A 284 1.62 -17.84 5.32
C GLU A 284 1.98 -16.35 5.18
N VAL A 285 2.80 -15.85 6.10
CA VAL A 285 3.38 -14.51 6.04
C VAL A 285 4.88 -14.62 5.82
N ALA A 286 5.38 -14.12 4.69
CA ALA A 286 6.80 -14.01 4.41
C ALA A 286 7.26 -12.55 4.51
N VAL A 287 8.27 -12.29 5.34
CA VAL A 287 8.87 -10.97 5.51
C VAL A 287 10.25 -11.02 4.86
N LYS A 288 10.38 -10.37 3.71
CA LYS A 288 11.60 -10.38 2.90
C LYS A 288 12.58 -9.33 3.40
N ASN A 289 13.78 -9.35 2.83
CA ASN A 289 14.81 -8.34 3.07
C ASN A 289 14.23 -6.93 2.86
N SER A 290 14.44 -6.02 3.81
CA SER A 290 13.85 -4.65 3.82
C SER A 290 12.33 -4.57 4.05
N GLY A 291 11.66 -5.71 4.20
CA GLY A 291 10.28 -5.79 4.66
C GLY A 291 10.17 -5.69 6.18
N THR A 292 9.16 -4.98 6.66
CA THR A 292 8.76 -4.94 8.07
C THR A 292 7.32 -5.43 8.22
N PHE A 293 7.09 -6.43 9.05
CA PHE A 293 5.75 -6.89 9.41
C PHE A 293 5.53 -6.78 10.91
N GLY A 294 4.32 -6.43 11.35
CA GLY A 294 4.02 -6.40 12.78
C GLY A 294 2.79 -5.57 13.10
N GLY A 295 2.83 -4.79 14.19
CA GLY A 295 1.74 -3.91 14.59
C GLY A 295 1.25 -4.15 16.01
N THR A 296 0.01 -3.76 16.28
CA THR A 296 -0.65 -3.86 17.60
C THR A 296 -1.82 -4.86 17.59
N GLY A 297 -1.97 -5.60 16.48
CA GLY A 297 -3.10 -6.49 16.22
C GLY A 297 -2.82 -7.95 16.54
N ILE A 298 -3.62 -8.82 15.92
CA ILE A 298 -3.59 -10.27 16.12
C ILE A 298 -3.29 -10.96 14.78
N VAL A 299 -2.37 -11.92 14.81
CA VAL A 299 -2.08 -12.83 13.70
C VAL A 299 -2.53 -14.24 14.07
N ALA A 300 -3.46 -14.79 13.28
CA ALA A 300 -4.06 -16.10 13.49
C ALA A 300 -4.25 -16.82 12.14
N LEU A 301 -3.19 -17.44 11.66
CA LEU A 301 -3.13 -18.17 10.39
C LEU A 301 -3.76 -19.57 10.52
N ALA A 302 -4.10 -20.18 9.39
CA ALA A 302 -4.54 -21.58 9.39
C ALA A 302 -3.39 -22.53 9.74
N ALA A 303 -3.72 -23.68 10.32
CA ALA A 303 -2.74 -24.71 10.69
C ALA A 303 -1.82 -25.07 9.51
N GLY A 304 -0.52 -25.21 9.80
CA GLY A 304 0.51 -25.46 8.79
C GLY A 304 1.08 -24.20 8.14
N ASN A 305 0.54 -23.01 8.41
CA ASN A 305 1.13 -21.73 7.99
C ASN A 305 1.90 -21.08 9.14
N ALA A 306 2.94 -20.33 8.79
CA ALA A 306 3.82 -19.65 9.72
C ALA A 306 4.06 -18.19 9.32
N ILE A 307 4.73 -17.46 10.21
CA ILE A 307 5.44 -16.23 9.85
C ILE A 307 6.91 -16.61 9.63
N ILE A 308 7.45 -16.29 8.45
CA ILE A 308 8.85 -16.49 8.10
C ILE A 308 9.49 -15.12 7.95
N VAL A 309 10.46 -14.81 8.80
CA VAL A 309 11.25 -13.58 8.73
C VAL A 309 12.60 -13.94 8.12
N ASP A 310 12.75 -13.62 6.84
CA ASP A 310 13.98 -13.88 6.10
C ASP A 310 15.13 -13.00 6.61
N SER A 311 16.36 -13.34 6.21
CA SER A 311 17.52 -12.48 6.47
C SER A 311 17.29 -11.06 5.93
N GLY A 312 17.54 -10.05 6.76
CA GLY A 312 17.24 -8.64 6.47
C GLY A 312 15.75 -8.24 6.62
N GLY A 313 14.86 -9.18 6.92
CA GLY A 313 13.47 -8.91 7.28
C GLY A 313 13.31 -8.49 8.74
N THR A 314 12.25 -7.74 9.04
CA THR A 314 11.97 -7.24 10.40
C THR A 314 10.58 -7.64 10.88
N LEU A 315 10.48 -8.21 12.09
CA LEU A 315 9.23 -8.31 12.84
C LEU A 315 9.16 -7.20 13.88
N ILE A 316 8.09 -6.40 13.90
CA ILE A 316 7.91 -5.31 14.87
C ILE A 316 6.78 -5.62 15.87
N GLY A 317 7.09 -5.53 17.17
CA GLY A 317 6.07 -5.49 18.22
C GLY A 317 5.63 -4.06 18.42
N GLY A 318 4.39 -3.73 18.07
CA GLY A 318 3.89 -2.36 18.06
C GLY A 318 4.00 -1.67 16.71
N ASP A 319 3.94 -0.35 16.71
CA ASP A 319 4.02 0.53 15.52
C ASP A 319 5.34 1.31 15.42
N GLY A 320 6.27 1.08 16.35
CA GLY A 320 7.57 1.74 16.46
C GLY A 320 7.57 2.98 17.37
N GLU A 321 6.41 3.44 17.81
CA GLU A 321 6.27 4.69 18.58
C GLU A 321 5.47 4.48 19.87
N THR A 322 4.37 3.73 19.78
CA THR A 322 3.41 3.53 20.85
C THR A 322 3.93 2.51 21.86
N LEU A 323 4.23 2.98 23.07
CA LEU A 323 4.58 2.14 24.22
C LEU A 323 3.37 1.33 24.71
N ASN A 324 3.64 0.18 25.33
CA ASN A 324 2.64 -0.78 25.84
C ASN A 324 1.69 -1.32 24.75
N SER A 325 2.09 -1.19 23.48
CA SER A 325 1.43 -1.87 22.37
C SER A 325 1.93 -3.30 22.25
N VAL A 326 1.06 -4.22 21.82
CA VAL A 326 1.37 -5.65 21.75
C VAL A 326 0.98 -6.20 20.39
N LEU A 327 1.92 -6.84 19.70
CA LEU A 327 1.60 -7.74 18.59
C LEU A 327 1.29 -9.12 19.16
N THR A 328 0.13 -9.70 18.88
CA THR A 328 -0.23 -11.05 19.33
C THR A 328 -0.16 -12.05 18.17
N ILE A 329 0.55 -13.16 18.35
CA ILE A 329 0.72 -14.18 17.31
C ILE A 329 0.37 -15.57 17.86
N ALA A 330 -0.56 -16.25 17.19
CA ALA A 330 -1.05 -17.59 17.55
C ALA A 330 -0.38 -18.73 16.76
N ASN A 331 0.60 -18.41 15.92
CA ASN A 331 1.18 -19.32 14.93
C ASN A 331 2.70 -19.47 15.10
N ASP A 332 3.25 -20.42 14.33
CA ASP A 332 4.68 -20.64 14.22
C ASP A 332 5.37 -19.37 13.69
N VAL A 333 6.56 -19.07 14.22
CA VAL A 333 7.40 -17.99 13.74
C VAL A 333 8.81 -18.51 13.56
N THR A 334 9.38 -18.31 12.38
CA THR A 334 10.77 -18.63 12.09
C THR A 334 11.55 -17.36 11.80
N PHE A 335 12.48 -17.02 12.68
CA PHE A 335 13.47 -15.98 12.45
C PHE A 335 14.74 -16.61 11.86
N GLN A 336 15.05 -16.27 10.61
CA GLN A 336 16.32 -16.67 10.00
C GLN A 336 17.48 -15.83 10.55
N SER A 337 18.71 -16.34 10.45
CA SER A 337 19.90 -15.55 10.79
C SER A 337 19.98 -14.28 9.94
N GLY A 338 20.28 -13.15 10.59
CA GLY A 338 20.25 -11.81 10.00
C GLY A 338 18.86 -11.15 9.94
N SER A 339 17.80 -11.78 10.47
CA SER A 339 16.51 -11.10 10.71
C SER A 339 16.59 -10.19 11.95
N THR A 340 15.68 -9.23 12.05
CA THR A 340 15.61 -8.29 13.19
C THR A 340 14.24 -8.33 13.87
N ILE A 341 14.23 -8.28 15.20
CA ILE A 341 13.04 -7.97 16.00
C ILE A 341 13.10 -6.50 16.40
N ARG A 342 12.04 -5.74 16.15
CA ARG A 342 12.00 -4.30 16.41
C ARG A 342 10.93 -3.94 17.45
N LEU A 343 11.28 -3.07 18.39
CA LEU A 343 10.43 -2.69 19.52
C LEU A 343 10.66 -1.22 19.89
N ALA A 344 9.82 -0.67 20.77
CA ALA A 344 10.00 0.66 21.37
C ALA A 344 10.19 0.52 22.89
N LEU A 345 11.08 1.33 23.47
CA LEU A 345 11.37 1.41 24.90
C LEU A 345 11.04 2.81 25.44
N GLY A 346 10.62 2.88 26.70
CA GLY A 346 10.28 4.12 27.39
C GLY A 346 10.81 4.16 28.81
N ALA A 347 10.51 5.27 29.49
CA ALA A 347 10.89 5.44 30.88
C ALA A 347 10.19 4.42 31.79
N GLY A 348 10.83 4.09 32.92
CA GLY A 348 10.23 3.22 33.93
C GLY A 348 9.93 1.80 33.46
N GLY A 349 10.60 1.33 32.40
CA GLY A 349 10.43 -0.01 31.85
C GLY A 349 9.24 -0.16 30.90
N ALA A 350 8.56 0.94 30.52
CA ALA A 350 7.53 0.89 29.48
C ALA A 350 8.12 0.43 28.15
N HIS A 351 7.43 -0.40 27.40
CA HIS A 351 7.90 -0.90 26.10
C HIS A 351 6.74 -1.42 25.25
N SER A 352 6.92 -1.49 23.94
CA SER A 352 6.08 -2.36 23.10
C SER A 352 6.58 -3.81 23.19
N SER A 353 5.71 -4.77 22.88
CA SER A 353 6.05 -6.20 23.02
C SER A 353 5.45 -7.08 21.94
N ILE A 354 5.92 -8.31 21.89
CA ILE A 354 5.34 -9.38 21.09
C ILE A 354 4.88 -10.51 22.02
N ALA A 355 3.62 -10.91 21.89
CA ALA A 355 3.01 -11.97 22.67
C ALA A 355 2.77 -13.21 21.81
N ARG A 356 3.42 -14.31 22.17
CA ARG A 356 3.11 -15.64 21.64
C ARG A 356 1.92 -16.22 22.39
N THR A 357 0.89 -16.63 21.67
CA THR A 357 -0.26 -17.37 22.21
C THR A 357 -0.38 -18.79 21.66
N GLY A 358 0.41 -19.14 20.65
CA GLY A 358 0.45 -20.46 20.04
C GLY A 358 1.65 -20.67 19.11
N GLY A 359 1.73 -21.86 18.51
CA GLY A 359 2.77 -22.23 17.54
C GLY A 359 4.18 -22.45 18.10
N ILE A 360 5.13 -22.86 17.28
CA ILE A 360 6.54 -23.06 17.65
C ILE A 360 7.36 -21.90 17.10
N TRP A 361 8.18 -21.29 17.95
CA TRP A 361 9.03 -20.18 17.55
C TRP A 361 10.47 -20.63 17.50
N SER A 362 11.12 -20.37 16.37
CA SER A 362 12.54 -20.65 16.13
C SER A 362 13.27 -19.33 15.96
N PHE A 363 14.33 -19.14 16.74
CA PHE A 363 15.17 -17.95 16.72
C PHE A 363 16.55 -18.28 16.17
N ALA A 364 17.16 -17.30 15.52
CA ALA A 364 18.58 -17.39 15.23
C ALA A 364 19.38 -17.32 16.54
N SER A 365 20.50 -18.06 16.62
CA SER A 365 21.38 -17.98 17.81
C SER A 365 21.95 -16.58 18.03
N ASP A 366 22.07 -15.82 16.95
CA ASP A 366 22.59 -14.45 16.90
C ASP A 366 21.49 -13.40 16.68
N GLN A 367 20.27 -13.66 17.19
CA GLN A 367 19.11 -12.81 16.93
C GLN A 367 19.39 -11.32 17.19
N SER A 368 19.12 -10.48 16.19
CA SER A 368 19.23 -9.04 16.27
C SER A 368 17.95 -8.42 16.82
N ILE A 369 18.08 -7.56 17.83
CA ILE A 369 16.99 -6.76 18.42
C ILE A 369 17.29 -5.28 18.22
N PHE A 370 16.32 -4.51 17.70
CA PHE A 370 16.42 -3.07 17.51
C PHE A 370 15.33 -2.34 18.30
N PHE A 371 15.69 -1.20 18.89
CA PHE A 371 14.79 -0.37 19.68
C PHE A 371 14.64 1.02 19.03
N ASP A 372 13.45 1.37 18.55
CA ASP A 372 13.21 2.55 17.71
C ASP A 372 13.54 3.89 18.41
N ASN A 373 13.15 4.03 19.67
CA ASN A 373 13.27 5.27 20.46
C ASN A 373 14.29 5.15 21.60
N ILE A 374 15.32 4.30 21.44
CA ILE A 374 16.28 3.98 22.51
C ILE A 374 17.00 5.21 23.07
N SER A 375 17.27 6.22 22.24
CA SER A 375 18.00 7.43 22.66
C SER A 375 17.15 8.47 23.39
N GLU A 376 15.82 8.33 23.33
CA GLU A 376 14.87 9.31 23.86
C GLU A 376 14.10 8.77 25.08
N GLY A 377 13.77 7.47 25.06
CA GLY A 377 12.96 6.83 26.08
C GLY A 377 13.71 5.89 27.01
N ALA A 378 14.84 5.32 26.59
CA ALA A 378 15.44 4.22 27.31
C ALA A 378 16.34 4.66 28.47
N GLN A 379 16.33 3.88 29.56
CA GLN A 379 17.09 4.18 30.78
C GLN A 379 18.09 3.05 31.07
N ALA A 380 19.37 3.40 31.15
CA ALA A 380 20.41 2.44 31.53
C ALA A 380 20.15 1.89 32.95
N GLY A 381 20.35 0.58 33.11
CA GLY A 381 20.08 -0.15 34.36
C GLY A 381 18.60 -0.45 34.62
N VAL A 382 17.68 0.01 33.77
CA VAL A 382 16.26 -0.37 33.86
C VAL A 382 16.04 -1.72 33.18
N VAL A 383 15.24 -2.56 33.82
CA VAL A 383 14.79 -3.85 33.28
C VAL A 383 13.51 -3.62 32.49
N TYR A 384 13.53 -3.99 31.22
CA TYR A 384 12.37 -4.05 30.34
C TYR A 384 11.86 -5.49 30.33
N SER A 385 10.92 -5.77 31.23
CA SER A 385 10.42 -7.12 31.48
C SER A 385 9.34 -7.53 30.47
N GLY A 386 9.56 -8.62 29.75
CA GLY A 386 8.54 -9.18 28.85
C GLY A 386 8.45 -8.52 27.48
N ILE A 387 9.60 -8.16 26.89
CA ILE A 387 9.67 -7.67 25.51
C ILE A 387 9.17 -8.71 24.50
N ILE A 388 9.33 -10.00 24.82
CA ILE A 388 8.71 -11.15 24.15
C ILE A 388 8.12 -12.04 25.24
N THR A 389 6.85 -12.44 25.11
CA THR A 389 6.14 -13.22 26.13
C THR A 389 5.51 -14.49 25.57
N GLY A 390 5.23 -15.44 26.46
CA GLY A 390 4.49 -16.66 26.13
C GLY A 390 5.32 -17.70 25.38
N LEU A 391 6.65 -17.65 25.44
CA LEU A 391 7.52 -18.67 24.86
C LEU A 391 7.40 -20.00 25.61
N ALA A 392 7.48 -21.11 24.88
CA ALA A 392 7.33 -22.45 25.44
C ALA A 392 8.60 -22.98 26.13
N SER A 393 9.76 -22.44 25.77
CA SER A 393 11.08 -22.80 26.29
C SER A 393 12.04 -21.63 26.12
N ASP A 394 13.21 -21.73 26.75
CA ASP A 394 14.29 -20.77 26.55
C ASP A 394 14.69 -20.71 25.06
N PRO A 395 14.67 -19.53 24.43
CA PRO A 395 15.06 -19.37 23.03
C PRO A 395 16.59 -19.29 22.82
N GLY A 396 17.40 -19.35 23.88
CA GLY A 396 18.86 -19.26 23.79
C GLY A 396 19.33 -17.82 23.61
N VAL A 397 19.00 -16.94 24.57
CA VAL A 397 19.24 -15.48 24.46
C VAL A 397 20.70 -15.06 24.57
N ASP A 398 21.62 -15.96 24.94
CA ASP A 398 23.04 -15.64 25.19
C ASP A 398 23.76 -15.01 23.99
N GLY A 399 23.35 -15.37 22.76
CA GLY A 399 23.94 -14.84 21.53
C GLY A 399 23.20 -13.64 20.93
N TRP A 400 22.12 -13.18 21.56
CA TRP A 400 21.30 -12.10 21.04
C TRP A 400 22.01 -10.75 21.15
N THR A 401 21.74 -9.86 20.21
CA THR A 401 22.45 -8.57 20.10
C THR A 401 21.48 -7.39 20.04
N ILE A 402 21.95 -6.23 20.50
CA ILE A 402 21.27 -4.95 20.30
C ILE A 402 21.87 -4.29 19.07
N ALA A 403 21.05 -4.07 18.04
CA ALA A 403 21.47 -3.51 16.77
C ALA A 403 21.63 -1.97 16.78
N ASN A 404 21.13 -1.30 17.83
CA ASN A 404 21.31 0.15 17.99
C ASN A 404 22.78 0.48 18.24
N ALA A 405 23.37 1.33 17.38
CA ALA A 405 24.77 1.75 17.53
C ALA A 405 25.03 2.40 18.90
N GLY A 406 26.12 2.00 19.55
CA GLY A 406 26.53 2.55 20.86
C GLY A 406 25.78 1.98 22.07
N TRP A 407 24.81 1.08 21.86
CA TRP A 407 24.06 0.46 22.95
C TRP A 407 24.47 -0.99 23.15
N THR A 408 24.55 -1.40 24.42
CA THR A 408 24.70 -2.79 24.82
C THR A 408 23.69 -3.11 25.90
N GLY A 409 23.41 -4.39 26.07
CA GLY A 409 22.46 -4.86 27.06
C GLY A 409 22.59 -6.35 27.26
N MET A 410 21.89 -6.84 28.28
CA MET A 410 21.85 -8.26 28.61
C MET A 410 20.41 -8.74 28.48
N PHE A 411 20.21 -9.75 27.63
CA PHE A 411 18.95 -10.45 27.53
C PHE A 411 18.88 -11.56 28.59
N SER A 412 17.69 -11.79 29.11
CA SER A 412 17.43 -12.87 30.06
C SER A 412 16.11 -13.54 29.73
N TYR A 413 16.05 -14.85 29.88
CA TYR A 413 14.82 -15.62 29.80
C TYR A 413 14.40 -16.11 31.18
N ASP A 414 13.16 -15.82 31.58
CA ASP A 414 12.53 -16.40 32.76
C ASP A 414 11.02 -16.55 32.56
N ASN A 415 10.46 -17.63 33.10
CA ASN A 415 9.01 -17.90 33.11
C ASN A 415 8.30 -17.63 31.78
N GLY A 416 8.86 -18.11 30.66
CA GLY A 416 8.26 -17.95 29.33
C GLY A 416 8.41 -16.56 28.71
N SER A 417 9.23 -15.68 29.29
CA SER A 417 9.40 -14.29 28.83
C SER A 417 10.86 -13.92 28.64
N VAL A 418 11.16 -13.22 27.55
CA VAL A 418 12.45 -12.56 27.35
C VAL A 418 12.36 -11.12 27.86
N SER A 419 13.38 -10.71 28.60
CA SER A 419 13.55 -9.37 29.13
C SER A 419 14.92 -8.82 28.73
N VAL A 420 15.10 -7.51 28.77
CA VAL A 420 16.40 -6.87 28.51
C VAL A 420 16.73 -5.84 29.59
N VAL A 421 18.00 -5.78 29.98
CA VAL A 421 18.56 -4.69 30.77
C VAL A 421 19.56 -3.96 29.91
N LEU A 422 19.42 -2.64 29.77
CA LEU A 422 20.38 -1.83 29.03
C LEU A 422 21.56 -1.46 29.91
N ASN A 423 22.77 -1.56 29.37
CA ASN A 423 23.98 -1.12 30.04
C ASN A 423 24.27 0.35 29.66
N SER A 424 24.80 1.14 30.58
CA SER A 424 25.21 2.51 30.28
C SER A 424 26.35 2.51 29.27
N VAL A 425 26.22 3.32 28.21
CA VAL A 425 27.26 3.56 27.21
C VAL A 425 28.56 3.93 27.93
N ILE A 426 29.66 3.19 27.69
CA ILE A 426 30.99 3.67 28.07
C ILE A 426 31.22 4.94 27.25
N PRO A 427 31.46 6.12 27.85
CA PRO A 427 31.70 7.34 27.09
C PRO A 427 32.85 7.11 26.11
N GLU A 428 32.67 7.46 24.83
CA GLU A 428 33.71 7.29 23.82
C GLU A 428 35.06 7.85 24.31
N PRO A 429 36.21 7.26 23.94
CA PRO A 429 37.53 7.66 24.45
C PRO A 429 37.81 9.16 24.34
N ALA A 430 37.17 9.88 23.42
CA ALA A 430 37.29 11.32 23.24
C ALA A 430 36.80 12.13 24.46
N SER A 431 35.77 11.64 25.17
CA SER A 431 35.24 12.28 26.38
C SER A 431 36.15 12.06 27.60
N VAL A 432 36.80 10.90 27.69
CA VAL A 432 37.84 10.62 28.69
C VAL A 432 39.12 11.41 28.37
N ALA A 433 39.50 11.50 27.09
CA ALA A 433 40.68 12.25 26.63
C ALA A 433 40.53 13.76 26.86
N SER A 434 39.34 14.33 26.68
CA SER A 434 39.07 15.74 26.96
C SER A 434 39.07 16.05 28.45
N VAL A 435 38.57 15.14 29.30
CA VAL A 435 38.69 15.27 30.76
C VAL A 435 40.16 15.17 31.21
N LEU A 436 40.93 14.23 30.67
CA LEU A 436 42.37 14.14 30.96
C LEU A 436 43.15 15.37 30.44
N ALA A 437 42.80 15.91 29.28
CA ALA A 437 43.42 17.12 28.75
C ALA A 437 43.13 18.36 29.61
N ILE A 438 41.92 18.50 30.14
CA ILE A 438 41.55 19.58 31.06
C ILE A 438 42.29 19.45 32.39
N VAL A 439 42.41 18.23 32.94
CA VAL A 439 43.18 17.97 34.16
C VAL A 439 44.67 18.25 33.96
N ALA A 440 45.24 17.88 32.80
CA ALA A 440 46.62 18.18 32.44
C ALA A 440 46.85 19.70 32.26
N ALA A 441 45.90 20.42 31.66
CA ALA A 441 45.97 21.88 31.51
C ALA A 441 45.89 22.60 32.87
N LEU A 442 45.04 22.14 33.80
CA LEU A 442 44.97 22.66 35.16
C LEU A 442 46.26 22.39 35.94
N ALA A 443 46.83 21.19 35.81
CA ALA A 443 48.12 20.85 36.43
C ALA A 443 49.27 21.72 35.89
N ALA A 444 49.33 21.95 34.57
CA ALA A 444 50.31 22.83 33.94
C ALA A 444 50.14 24.30 34.39
N CYS A 445 48.91 24.80 34.49
CA CYS A 445 48.62 26.13 35.02
C CYS A 445 49.10 26.29 36.47
N CYS A 446 48.88 25.29 37.33
CA CYS A 446 49.35 25.29 38.72
C CYS A 446 50.89 25.28 38.82
N VAL A 447 51.58 24.57 37.93
CA VAL A 447 53.06 24.53 37.88
C VAL A 447 53.64 25.86 37.36
N CYS A 448 53.02 26.48 36.36
CA CYS A 448 53.43 27.80 35.86
C CYS A 448 53.22 28.91 36.91
N ARG A 449 52.13 28.87 37.69
CA ARG A 449 51.87 29.82 38.79
C ARG A 449 52.89 29.72 39.93
N ARG A 450 53.49 28.54 40.15
CA ARG A 450 54.58 28.33 41.13
C ARG A 450 55.94 28.83 40.64
N ARG A 451 56.13 29.06 39.34
CA ARG A 451 57.38 29.57 38.76
C ARG A 451 57.43 31.09 38.62
N SER A 452 56.30 31.79 38.65
CA SER A 452 56.27 33.26 38.59
C SER A 452 56.40 33.97 39.94
N THR A 453 56.64 33.23 41.03
CA THR A 453 56.78 33.75 42.41
C THR A 453 58.15 33.43 43.03
N ARG A 454 59.17 33.16 42.20
CA ARG A 454 60.56 33.05 42.63
C ARG A 454 61.43 34.10 41.97
#